data_AF-A0AAX6H3G7-F1
#
_entry.id   AF-A0AAX6H3G7-F1
#
_cell.length_a   1.000
_cell.length_b   1.000
_cell.length_c   1.000
_cell.angle_alpha   90.00
_cell.angle_beta   90.00
_cell.angle_gamma   90.00
#
_symmetry.space_group_name_H-M   'P 1'
#
loop_
_entity.id
_entity.type
_entity.pdbx_description
1 polymer ?
#
loop_
_entity_poly.entity_id
_entity_poly.type
_entity_poly.pdbx_seq_one_letter_code
_entity_poly.pdbx_strand_id
1 'polypeptide(L)'
;MADISLLLWLFCRVFEVRCLHIPVNDRTPFEGLVKFVENSVKHEHALASSKPIYLVGDSFGGCLALAVAARNPSIDLVLILVNPATSYNKSQLQPFVPALEALPRDLHASVPYILSMVMGDPVKMAMASIIDDLPPEQTLNELSKSLTSMLPLLSELTDILPKDTFLWKLKLLKSGTAYSNSRLHAVEAEVLMLASGKDNLLPSGNEADRLRKSLKNCRVRYFKDNGHTLLLEDGLNLLSVIKATTTYRRSNQHDFVTDYLPPTKSEFRQVFDRDNRLFSLATSPVLFSTLKNGKIVRGLGGIPDKGPVVLVGYHMLLGLELGPLYEAFLREKNIIIRGMAHPFCSHRLKLHVKRCPALIS
;
A
#
# COMPACT_ATOMS: atom_id res chain seq x y z
N MET A 1 -4.83 1.11 -19.52
CA MET A 1 -4.43 0.38 -18.29
C MET A 1 -3.49 1.31 -17.55
N ALA A 2 -3.90 1.92 -16.44
CA ALA A 2 -2.93 2.60 -15.58
C ALA A 2 -1.82 1.59 -15.26
N ASP A 3 -0.57 1.98 -15.44
CA ASP A 3 0.53 1.05 -15.65
C ASP A 3 0.84 0.22 -14.39
N ILE A 4 0.13 -0.90 -14.22
CA ILE A 4 0.41 -1.93 -13.20
C ILE A 4 1.89 -2.34 -13.25
N SER A 5 2.53 -2.23 -14.42
CA SER A 5 3.96 -2.51 -14.60
C SER A 5 4.87 -1.57 -13.81
N LEU A 6 4.52 -0.28 -13.67
CA LEU A 6 5.29 0.68 -12.87
C LEU A 6 5.14 0.39 -11.36
N LEU A 7 3.93 0.03 -10.94
CA LEU A 7 3.62 -0.34 -9.56
C LEU A 7 4.36 -1.63 -9.16
N LEU A 8 4.40 -2.61 -10.07
CA LEU A 8 5.14 -3.86 -9.91
C LEU A 8 6.66 -3.65 -9.95
N TRP A 9 7.20 -2.76 -10.79
CA TRP A 9 8.65 -2.61 -10.98
C TRP A 9 9.40 -2.22 -9.70
N LEU A 10 8.90 -1.23 -8.95
CA LEU A 10 9.50 -0.85 -7.66
C LEU A 10 9.36 -1.96 -6.62
N PHE A 11 8.24 -2.68 -6.66
CA PHE A 11 7.95 -3.80 -5.76
C PHE A 11 8.89 -5.00 -6.01
N CYS A 12 9.18 -5.31 -7.28
CA CYS A 12 10.09 -6.38 -7.70
C CYS A 12 11.54 -6.18 -7.27
N ARG A 13 11.94 -4.97 -6.87
CA ARG A 13 13.26 -4.72 -6.27
C ARG A 13 13.37 -5.17 -4.82
N VAL A 14 12.23 -5.40 -4.16
CA VAL A 14 12.14 -5.71 -2.73
C VAL A 14 11.53 -7.10 -2.50
N PHE A 15 10.62 -7.52 -3.37
CA PHE A 15 9.89 -8.79 -3.28
C PHE A 15 10.03 -9.60 -4.57
N GLU A 16 9.98 -10.93 -4.43
CA GLU A 16 9.59 -11.80 -5.54
C GLU A 16 8.07 -11.73 -5.67
N VAL A 17 7.57 -11.16 -6.76
CA VAL A 17 6.13 -10.90 -6.93
C VAL A 17 5.50 -11.94 -7.83
N ARG A 18 4.39 -12.53 -7.36
CA ARG A 18 3.54 -13.43 -8.15
C ARG A 18 2.09 -12.94 -8.10
N CYS A 19 1.45 -12.90 -9.26
CA CYS A 19 0.08 -12.42 -9.39
C CYS A 19 -0.85 -13.59 -9.72
N LEU A 20 -1.94 -13.72 -8.96
CA LEU A 20 -3.03 -14.63 -9.31
C LEU A 20 -3.90 -13.98 -10.38
N HIS A 21 -3.96 -14.61 -11.56
CA HIS A 21 -4.92 -14.25 -12.60
C HIS A 21 -6.07 -15.26 -12.61
N ILE A 22 -7.30 -14.78 -12.39
CA ILE A 22 -8.52 -15.59 -12.49
C ILE A 22 -9.21 -15.20 -13.80
N PRO A 23 -9.23 -16.08 -14.82
CA PRO A 23 -9.92 -15.79 -16.08
C PRO A 23 -11.39 -15.38 -15.86
N VAL A 24 -11.91 -14.54 -16.74
CA VAL A 24 -13.30 -14.04 -16.64
C VAL A 24 -14.31 -15.19 -16.64
N ASN A 25 -14.10 -16.16 -17.52
CA ASN A 25 -14.95 -17.35 -17.66
C ASN A 25 -14.64 -18.45 -16.63
N ASP A 26 -13.67 -18.25 -15.73
CA ASP A 26 -13.38 -19.22 -14.68
C ASP A 26 -14.59 -19.37 -13.74
N ARG A 27 -14.96 -20.64 -13.52
CA ARG A 27 -16.07 -21.09 -12.67
C ARG A 27 -15.59 -21.90 -11.45
N THR A 28 -14.33 -21.74 -11.07
CA THR A 28 -13.79 -22.38 -9.88
C THR A 28 -14.53 -21.83 -8.65
N PRO A 29 -15.11 -22.70 -7.79
CA PRO A 29 -15.71 -22.27 -6.53
C PRO A 29 -14.68 -21.61 -5.60
N PHE A 30 -15.14 -20.84 -4.62
CA PHE A 30 -14.26 -20.08 -3.72
C PHE A 30 -13.24 -20.99 -3.02
N GLU A 31 -13.67 -22.14 -2.52
CA GLU A 31 -12.82 -23.14 -1.87
C GLU A 31 -11.74 -23.69 -2.81
N GLY A 32 -12.06 -23.82 -4.10
CA GLY A 32 -11.10 -24.21 -5.13
C GLY A 32 -10.00 -23.17 -5.31
N LEU A 33 -10.37 -21.88 -5.34
CA LEU A 33 -9.42 -20.77 -5.40
C LEU A 33 -8.57 -20.70 -4.13
N VAL A 34 -9.16 -20.90 -2.95
CA VAL A 34 -8.43 -20.97 -1.68
C VAL A 34 -7.40 -22.08 -1.72
N LYS A 35 -7.77 -23.28 -2.16
CA LYS A 35 -6.85 -24.42 -2.28
C LYS A 35 -5.73 -24.15 -3.28
N PHE A 36 -6.04 -23.49 -4.39
CA PHE A 36 -5.04 -23.12 -5.40
C PHE A 36 -3.95 -22.20 -4.80
N VAL A 37 -4.36 -21.11 -4.13
CA VAL A 37 -3.41 -20.19 -3.48
C VAL A 37 -2.69 -20.84 -2.31
N GLU A 38 -3.40 -21.64 -1.50
CA GLU A 38 -2.83 -22.39 -0.38
C GLU A 38 -1.71 -23.34 -0.84
N ASN A 39 -1.89 -24.03 -1.97
CA ASN A 39 -0.85 -24.91 -2.51
C ASN A 39 0.42 -24.13 -2.86
N SER A 40 0.28 -22.95 -3.49
CA SER A 40 1.40 -22.07 -3.79
C SER A 40 2.09 -21.57 -2.52
N VAL A 41 1.32 -21.14 -1.51
CA VAL A 41 1.86 -20.71 -0.21
C VAL A 41 2.64 -21.83 0.48
N LYS A 42 2.09 -23.05 0.51
CA LYS A 42 2.77 -24.23 1.10
C LYS A 42 4.04 -24.58 0.34
N HIS A 43 4.02 -24.49 -0.98
CA HIS A 43 5.19 -24.73 -1.82
C HIS A 43 6.31 -23.73 -1.51
N GLU A 44 6.00 -22.43 -1.51
CA GLU A 44 6.99 -21.39 -1.20
C GLU A 44 7.52 -21.50 0.22
N HIS A 45 6.65 -21.83 1.18
CA HIS A 45 7.07 -22.04 2.57
C HIS A 45 8.01 -23.25 2.70
N ALA A 46 7.80 -24.32 1.93
CA ALA A 46 8.69 -25.48 1.91
C ALA A 46 10.07 -25.14 1.31
N LEU A 47 10.13 -24.22 0.33
CA LEU A 47 11.38 -23.74 -0.26
C LEU A 47 12.16 -22.80 0.68
N ALA A 48 11.47 -21.96 1.44
CA ALA A 48 12.09 -20.96 2.31
C ALA A 48 11.30 -20.74 3.61
N SER A 49 11.37 -21.70 4.53
CA SER A 49 10.56 -21.70 5.77
C SER A 49 10.83 -20.56 6.74
N SER A 50 12.00 -19.93 6.66
CA SER A 50 12.41 -18.80 7.50
C SER A 50 11.97 -17.43 6.96
N LYS A 51 11.44 -17.38 5.73
CA LYS A 51 11.01 -16.14 5.10
C LYS A 51 9.49 -15.96 5.22
N PRO A 52 9.01 -14.76 5.58
CA PRO A 52 7.59 -14.46 5.56
C PRO A 52 7.05 -14.43 4.12
N ILE A 53 5.82 -14.86 3.95
CA ILE A 53 5.09 -14.75 2.68
C ILE A 53 4.05 -13.64 2.80
N TYR A 54 4.11 -12.68 1.87
CA TYR A 54 3.18 -11.56 1.82
C TYR A 54 2.01 -11.88 0.90
N LEU A 55 0.79 -11.80 1.42
CA LEU A 55 -0.43 -11.91 0.63
C LEU A 55 -1.12 -10.55 0.54
N VAL A 56 -1.10 -9.96 -0.66
CA VAL A 56 -1.81 -8.72 -0.96
C VAL A 56 -3.18 -9.07 -1.53
N GLY A 57 -4.24 -8.69 -0.83
CA GLY A 57 -5.62 -8.97 -1.21
C GLY A 57 -6.43 -7.70 -1.34
N ASP A 58 -6.72 -7.29 -2.57
CA ASP A 58 -7.60 -6.16 -2.87
C ASP A 58 -9.05 -6.65 -3.10
N SER A 59 -10.01 -6.00 -2.45
CA SER A 59 -11.45 -6.30 -2.57
C SER A 59 -11.76 -7.78 -2.34
N PHE A 60 -12.23 -8.51 -3.36
CA PHE A 60 -12.44 -9.96 -3.31
C PHE A 60 -11.16 -10.74 -2.94
N GLY A 61 -9.99 -10.29 -3.39
CA GLY A 61 -8.70 -10.87 -3.03
C GLY A 61 -8.43 -10.81 -1.53
N GLY A 62 -9.00 -9.83 -0.81
CA GLY A 62 -8.92 -9.74 0.64
C GLY A 62 -9.63 -10.90 1.34
N CYS A 63 -10.79 -11.33 0.83
CA CYS A 63 -11.47 -12.55 1.30
C CYS A 63 -10.58 -13.78 1.08
N LEU A 64 -10.00 -13.92 -0.11
CA LEU A 64 -9.14 -15.04 -0.45
C LEU A 64 -7.89 -15.11 0.45
N ALA A 65 -7.22 -13.97 0.66
CA ALA A 65 -6.04 -13.87 1.53
C ALA A 65 -6.36 -14.24 2.99
N LEU A 66 -7.47 -13.75 3.53
CA LEU A 66 -7.94 -14.10 4.87
C LEU A 66 -8.25 -15.60 5.00
N ALA A 67 -8.93 -16.18 4.01
CA ALA A 67 -9.26 -17.60 3.99
C ALA A 67 -8.00 -18.50 3.93
N VAL A 68 -7.02 -18.13 3.10
CA VAL A 68 -5.73 -18.85 3.02
C VAL A 68 -4.98 -18.75 4.34
N ALA A 69 -4.92 -17.56 4.94
CA ALA A 69 -4.23 -17.36 6.21
C ALA A 69 -4.87 -18.15 7.35
N ALA A 70 -6.21 -18.14 7.45
CA ALA A 70 -6.93 -18.90 8.46
C ALA A 70 -6.71 -20.42 8.37
N ARG A 71 -6.41 -20.94 7.16
CA ARG A 71 -6.12 -22.36 6.95
C ARG A 71 -4.66 -22.72 7.22
N ASN A 72 -3.78 -21.73 7.33
CA ASN A 72 -2.34 -21.91 7.47
C ASN A 72 -1.78 -21.09 8.65
N PRO A 73 -2.31 -21.24 9.88
CA PRO A 73 -1.91 -20.42 11.02
C PRO A 73 -0.45 -20.63 11.46
N SER A 74 0.18 -21.74 11.07
CA SER A 74 1.58 -22.04 11.37
C SER A 74 2.56 -21.47 10.36
N ILE A 75 2.10 -21.03 9.19
CA ILE A 75 2.95 -20.41 8.18
C ILE A 75 3.06 -18.93 8.50
N ASP A 76 4.28 -18.41 8.44
CA ASP A 76 4.56 -17.01 8.69
C ASP A 76 4.05 -16.12 7.55
N LEU A 77 2.81 -15.65 7.69
CA LEU A 77 2.11 -14.83 6.71
C LEU A 77 1.99 -13.37 7.16
N VAL A 78 2.16 -12.46 6.20
CA VAL A 78 1.82 -11.04 6.35
C VAL A 78 0.75 -10.68 5.34
N LEU A 79 -0.43 -10.27 5.81
CA LEU A 79 -1.53 -9.87 4.96
C LEU A 79 -1.54 -8.37 4.76
N ILE A 80 -1.69 -7.96 3.51
CA ILE A 80 -1.97 -6.57 3.15
C ILE A 80 -3.34 -6.57 2.49
N LEU A 81 -4.34 -6.11 3.24
CA LEU A 81 -5.73 -6.11 2.82
C LEU A 81 -6.13 -4.72 2.36
N VAL A 82 -6.60 -4.60 1.13
CA VAL A 82 -7.07 -3.33 0.56
C VAL A 82 -8.56 -3.44 0.33
N ASN A 83 -9.34 -2.57 0.96
CA ASN A 83 -10.80 -2.52 0.86
C ASN A 83 -11.48 -3.91 0.80
N PRO A 84 -11.17 -4.84 1.75
CA PRO A 84 -11.57 -6.23 1.62
C PRO A 84 -13.09 -6.38 1.54
N ALA A 85 -13.56 -7.23 0.63
CA ALA A 85 -14.99 -7.42 0.37
C ALA A 85 -15.71 -8.27 1.44
N THR A 86 -15.13 -8.42 2.62
CA THR A 86 -15.71 -9.11 3.78
C THR A 86 -16.94 -8.38 4.34
N SER A 87 -17.17 -7.13 3.95
CA SER A 87 -18.40 -6.36 4.22
C SER A 87 -19.43 -6.39 3.07
N TYR A 88 -19.28 -7.28 2.08
CA TYR A 88 -20.15 -7.28 0.89
C TYR A 88 -21.66 -7.27 1.19
N ASN A 89 -22.11 -7.92 2.28
CA ASN A 89 -23.52 -7.89 2.71
C ASN A 89 -24.04 -6.50 3.12
N LYS A 90 -23.15 -5.51 3.29
CA LYS A 90 -23.45 -4.10 3.57
C LYS A 90 -23.04 -3.19 2.40
N SER A 91 -22.73 -3.78 1.24
CA SER A 91 -22.37 -3.05 0.03
C SER A 91 -23.56 -2.26 -0.51
N GLN A 92 -23.28 -1.12 -1.13
CA GLN A 92 -24.27 -0.34 -1.88
C GLN A 92 -24.84 -1.11 -3.09
N LEU A 93 -24.19 -2.20 -3.51
CA LEU A 93 -24.73 -3.09 -4.54
C LEU A 93 -25.91 -3.94 -4.08
N GLN A 94 -26.04 -4.22 -2.77
CA GLN A 94 -27.03 -5.18 -2.26
C GLN A 94 -28.47 -4.91 -2.73
N PRO A 95 -28.98 -3.66 -2.72
CA PRO A 95 -30.34 -3.37 -3.19
C PRO A 95 -30.56 -3.68 -4.68
N PHE A 96 -29.51 -3.66 -5.50
CA PHE A 96 -29.59 -3.84 -6.94
C PHE A 96 -29.45 -5.31 -7.37
N VAL A 97 -28.90 -6.19 -6.52
CA VAL A 97 -28.66 -7.61 -6.86
C VAL A 97 -29.95 -8.35 -7.30
N PRO A 98 -31.10 -8.23 -6.60
CA PRO A 98 -32.32 -8.93 -7.03
C PRO A 98 -32.82 -8.48 -8.41
N ALA A 99 -32.72 -7.18 -8.69
CA ALA A 99 -33.08 -6.64 -10.00
C ALA A 99 -32.16 -7.19 -11.10
N LEU A 100 -30.85 -7.30 -10.83
CA LEU A 100 -29.86 -7.84 -11.77
C LEU A 100 -30.09 -9.32 -12.10
N GLU A 101 -30.52 -10.11 -11.11
CA GLU A 101 -30.91 -11.51 -11.33
C GLU A 101 -32.14 -11.60 -12.24
N ALA A 102 -33.14 -10.74 -12.01
CA ALA A 102 -34.42 -10.72 -12.72
C ALA A 102 -34.38 -10.11 -14.14
N LEU A 103 -33.36 -9.30 -14.48
CA LEU A 103 -33.28 -8.62 -15.78
C LEU A 103 -33.18 -9.60 -16.98
N PRO A 104 -33.75 -9.30 -18.15
CA PRO A 104 -33.51 -10.07 -19.38
C PRO A 104 -32.02 -10.07 -19.77
N ARG A 105 -31.56 -11.07 -20.53
CA ARG A 105 -30.13 -11.22 -20.91
C ARG A 105 -29.58 -10.03 -21.70
N ASP A 106 -30.47 -9.27 -22.35
CA ASP A 106 -30.11 -8.26 -23.35
C ASP A 106 -29.94 -6.84 -22.77
N LEU A 107 -30.13 -6.64 -21.46
CA LEU A 107 -29.99 -5.30 -20.86
C LEU A 107 -28.55 -5.00 -20.43
N HIS A 108 -27.71 -4.65 -21.41
CA HIS A 108 -26.38 -4.08 -21.22
C HIS A 108 -26.38 -2.73 -20.46
N ALA A 109 -27.54 -2.11 -20.28
CA ALA A 109 -27.69 -0.73 -19.77
C ALA A 109 -27.32 -0.53 -18.29
N SER A 110 -27.40 -1.54 -17.43
CA SER A 110 -27.09 -1.41 -16.00
C SER A 110 -25.62 -1.69 -15.65
N VAL A 111 -24.88 -2.32 -16.56
CA VAL A 111 -23.47 -2.70 -16.36
C VAL A 111 -22.56 -1.47 -16.17
N PRO A 112 -22.68 -0.38 -16.96
CA PRO A 112 -21.89 0.84 -16.76
C PRO A 112 -22.09 1.49 -15.38
N TYR A 113 -23.32 1.47 -14.85
CA TYR A 113 -23.62 2.02 -13.52
C TYR A 113 -23.04 1.19 -12.37
N ILE A 114 -22.91 -0.13 -12.56
CA ILE A 114 -22.24 -0.99 -11.57
C ILE A 114 -20.73 -0.82 -11.66
N LEU A 115 -20.20 -0.73 -12.88
CA LEU A 115 -18.78 -0.47 -13.10
C LEU A 115 -18.37 0.88 -12.54
N SER A 116 -19.21 1.92 -12.61
CA SER A 116 -18.90 3.21 -12.00
C SER A 116 -18.85 3.18 -10.47
N MET A 117 -19.50 2.21 -9.82
CA MET A 117 -19.35 1.98 -8.37
C MET A 117 -18.07 1.23 -8.03
N VAL A 118 -17.62 0.34 -8.91
CA VAL A 118 -16.38 -0.44 -8.74
C VAL A 118 -15.14 0.39 -9.09
N MET A 119 -15.21 1.16 -10.16
CA MET A 119 -14.14 2.08 -10.56
C MET A 119 -14.04 3.21 -9.55
N GLY A 120 -12.82 3.48 -9.08
CA GLY A 120 -12.54 4.62 -8.21
C GLY A 120 -12.70 5.95 -8.92
N ASP A 121 -12.16 7.02 -8.33
CA ASP A 121 -12.23 8.35 -8.95
C ASP A 121 -11.43 8.36 -10.28
N PRO A 122 -12.09 8.55 -11.44
CA PRO A 122 -11.42 8.47 -12.74
C PRO A 122 -10.35 9.53 -12.92
N VAL A 123 -10.49 10.70 -12.29
CA VAL A 123 -9.46 11.75 -12.31
C VAL A 123 -8.24 11.28 -11.55
N LYS A 124 -8.41 10.69 -10.36
CA LYS A 124 -7.28 10.16 -9.58
C LYS A 124 -6.60 8.98 -10.26
N MET A 125 -7.36 8.09 -10.90
CA MET A 125 -6.79 6.98 -11.66
C MET A 125 -5.99 7.48 -12.87
N ALA A 126 -6.52 8.49 -13.57
CA ALA A 126 -5.84 9.09 -14.71
C ALA A 126 -4.55 9.81 -14.29
N MET A 127 -4.59 10.55 -13.17
CA MET A 127 -3.43 11.21 -12.57
C MET A 127 -2.34 10.21 -12.13
N ALA A 128 -2.70 9.00 -11.69
CA ALA A 128 -1.73 7.99 -11.23
C ALA A 128 -0.74 7.56 -12.33
N SER A 129 -1.08 7.75 -13.60
CA SER A 129 -0.24 7.40 -14.76
C SER A 129 0.63 8.57 -15.23
N ILE A 130 0.49 9.75 -14.63
CA ILE A 130 1.19 10.97 -15.04
C ILE A 130 2.48 11.12 -14.24
N ILE A 131 3.56 11.52 -14.92
CA ILE A 131 4.86 11.76 -14.28
C ILE A 131 4.75 13.00 -13.38
N ASP A 132 5.21 12.86 -12.14
CA ASP A 132 5.43 13.96 -11.21
C ASP A 132 6.25 15.11 -11.84
N ASP A 133 5.89 16.36 -11.55
CA ASP A 133 6.60 17.60 -11.96
C ASP A 133 6.43 18.06 -13.43
N LEU A 134 5.41 17.61 -14.15
CA LEU A 134 5.07 18.19 -15.45
C LEU A 134 4.52 19.63 -15.34
N PRO A 135 4.83 20.51 -16.31
CA PRO A 135 4.19 21.83 -16.43
C PRO A 135 2.66 21.71 -16.50
N PRO A 136 1.89 22.67 -15.94
CA PRO A 136 0.43 22.56 -15.83
C PRO A 136 -0.29 22.27 -17.15
N GLU A 137 0.15 22.87 -18.25
CA GLU A 137 -0.43 22.64 -19.58
C GLU A 137 -0.18 21.21 -20.08
N GLN A 138 1.01 20.67 -19.81
CA GLN A 138 1.34 19.28 -20.17
C GLN A 138 0.58 18.29 -19.29
N THR A 139 0.47 18.57 -17.99
CA THR A 139 -0.34 17.77 -17.06
C THR A 139 -1.80 17.72 -17.50
N LEU A 140 -2.39 18.85 -17.91
CA LEU A 140 -3.78 18.87 -18.39
C LEU A 140 -3.97 18.06 -19.67
N ASN A 141 -3.02 18.17 -20.61
CA ASN A 141 -3.04 17.40 -21.85
C ASN A 141 -2.91 15.89 -21.60
N GLU A 142 -1.98 15.47 -20.74
CA GLU A 142 -1.81 14.06 -20.37
C GLU A 142 -3.00 13.53 -19.58
N LEU A 143 -3.58 14.33 -18.68
CA LEU A 143 -4.81 13.98 -17.98
C LEU A 143 -5.97 13.75 -18.96
N SER A 144 -6.15 14.65 -19.93
CA SER A 144 -7.18 14.51 -20.97
C SER A 144 -6.98 13.24 -21.81
N LYS A 145 -5.75 12.95 -22.24
CA LYS A 145 -5.40 11.72 -22.96
C LYS A 145 -5.69 10.48 -22.12
N SER A 146 -5.27 10.49 -20.86
CA SER A 146 -5.44 9.38 -19.91
C SER A 146 -6.93 9.09 -19.68
N LEU A 147 -7.74 10.12 -19.41
CA LEU A 147 -9.20 9.99 -19.29
C LEU A 147 -9.85 9.47 -20.58
N THR A 148 -9.45 9.99 -21.74
CA THR A 148 -9.96 9.55 -23.05
C THR A 148 -9.64 8.06 -23.29
N SER A 149 -8.46 7.60 -22.86
CA SER A 149 -8.06 6.19 -22.98
C SER A 149 -8.85 5.23 -22.08
N MET A 150 -9.56 5.75 -21.06
CA MET A 150 -10.42 4.96 -20.18
C MET A 150 -11.84 4.80 -20.74
N LEU A 151 -12.26 5.63 -21.71
CA LEU A 151 -13.60 5.55 -22.31
C LEU A 151 -13.86 4.22 -23.04
N PRO A 152 -12.93 3.69 -23.87
CA PRO A 152 -13.13 2.39 -24.53
C PRO A 152 -13.29 1.24 -23.54
N LEU A 153 -12.62 1.30 -22.38
CA LEU A 153 -12.72 0.26 -21.34
C LEU A 153 -14.16 0.07 -20.89
N LEU A 154 -14.92 1.15 -20.70
CA LEU A 154 -16.33 1.08 -20.27
C LEU A 154 -17.22 0.36 -21.29
N SER A 155 -16.92 0.53 -22.58
CA SER A 155 -17.65 -0.10 -23.68
C SER A 155 -17.21 -1.55 -23.95
N GLU A 156 -15.93 -1.86 -23.80
CA GLU A 156 -15.41 -3.23 -23.99
C GLU A 156 -15.75 -4.14 -22.81
N LEU A 157 -15.88 -3.58 -21.60
CA LEU A 157 -16.23 -4.33 -20.39
C LEU A 157 -17.60 -5.01 -20.48
N THR A 158 -18.56 -4.43 -21.21
CA THR A 158 -19.88 -5.06 -21.44
C THR A 158 -19.80 -6.31 -22.31
N ASP A 159 -18.83 -6.37 -23.23
CA ASP A 159 -18.61 -7.53 -24.09
C ASP A 159 -17.76 -8.59 -23.38
N ILE A 160 -16.83 -8.15 -22.52
CA ILE A 160 -15.95 -9.02 -21.73
C ILE A 160 -16.70 -9.72 -20.60
N LEU A 161 -17.74 -9.10 -20.03
CA LEU A 161 -18.43 -9.60 -18.84
C LEU A 161 -19.93 -9.90 -19.09
N PRO A 162 -20.26 -11.04 -19.72
CA PRO A 162 -21.65 -11.45 -19.92
C PRO A 162 -22.44 -11.54 -18.61
N LYS A 163 -23.77 -11.37 -18.67
CA LYS A 163 -24.67 -11.40 -17.49
C LYS A 163 -24.43 -12.63 -16.60
N ASP A 164 -24.38 -13.83 -17.19
CA ASP A 164 -24.20 -15.08 -16.45
C ASP A 164 -22.83 -15.13 -15.75
N THR A 165 -21.81 -14.54 -16.37
CA THR A 165 -20.49 -14.38 -15.76
C THR A 165 -20.55 -13.42 -14.58
N PHE A 166 -21.19 -12.26 -14.74
CA PHE A 166 -21.35 -11.31 -13.65
C PHE A 166 -22.09 -11.92 -12.45
N LEU A 167 -23.24 -12.57 -12.69
CA LEU A 167 -24.00 -13.26 -11.64
C LEU A 167 -23.19 -14.36 -10.95
N TRP A 168 -22.39 -15.12 -11.71
CA TRP A 168 -21.47 -16.08 -11.15
C TRP A 168 -20.43 -15.40 -10.23
N LYS A 169 -19.83 -14.29 -10.66
CA LYS A 169 -18.86 -13.55 -9.84
C LYS A 169 -19.50 -12.98 -8.57
N LEU A 170 -20.76 -12.54 -8.61
CA LEU A 170 -21.50 -12.13 -7.40
C LEU A 170 -21.73 -13.30 -6.43
N LYS A 171 -22.11 -14.48 -6.93
CA LYS A 171 -22.24 -15.69 -6.09
C LYS A 171 -20.90 -16.10 -5.49
N LEU A 172 -19.82 -16.04 -6.28
CA LEU A 172 -18.46 -16.32 -5.81
C LEU A 172 -18.05 -15.34 -4.71
N LEU A 173 -18.31 -14.05 -4.89
CA LEU A 173 -18.05 -13.00 -3.89
C LEU A 173 -18.83 -13.28 -2.60
N LYS A 174 -20.13 -13.56 -2.68
CA LYS A 174 -20.98 -13.90 -1.52
C LYS A 174 -20.44 -15.12 -0.76
N SER A 175 -20.04 -16.18 -1.49
CA SER A 175 -19.41 -17.36 -0.88
C SER A 175 -18.10 -17.01 -0.18
N GLY A 176 -17.22 -16.25 -0.84
CA GLY A 176 -15.95 -15.84 -0.28
C GLY A 176 -16.07 -14.98 0.97
N THR A 177 -17.01 -14.03 0.97
CA THR A 177 -17.34 -13.21 2.14
C THR A 177 -17.79 -14.06 3.32
N ALA A 178 -18.70 -15.02 3.11
CA ALA A 178 -19.17 -15.91 4.17
C ALA A 178 -18.06 -16.84 4.70
N TYR A 179 -17.28 -17.43 3.79
CA TYR A 179 -16.19 -18.33 4.13
C TYR A 179 -15.13 -17.64 4.99
N SER A 180 -14.74 -16.42 4.61
CA SER A 180 -13.70 -15.65 5.29
C SER A 180 -14.18 -15.16 6.65
N ASN A 181 -15.40 -14.61 6.73
CA ASN A 181 -15.96 -14.11 7.98
C ASN A 181 -16.10 -15.19 9.06
N SER A 182 -16.48 -16.40 8.68
CA SER A 182 -16.60 -17.52 9.62
C SER A 182 -15.25 -17.99 10.22
N ARG A 183 -14.12 -17.53 9.68
CA ARG A 183 -12.78 -18.02 10.02
C ARG A 183 -11.79 -16.94 10.47
N LEU A 184 -12.24 -15.70 10.65
CA LEU A 184 -11.37 -14.59 11.09
C LEU A 184 -10.62 -14.91 12.40
N HIS A 185 -11.25 -15.65 13.30
CA HIS A 185 -10.68 -16.07 14.58
C HIS A 185 -9.44 -16.96 14.45
N ALA A 186 -9.26 -17.65 13.31
CA ALA A 186 -8.15 -18.55 13.04
C ALA A 186 -6.97 -17.85 12.33
N VAL A 187 -7.09 -16.55 12.02
CA VAL A 187 -6.02 -15.78 11.38
C VAL A 187 -5.01 -15.33 12.45
N GLU A 188 -3.84 -15.96 12.47
CA GLU A 188 -2.70 -15.57 13.33
C GLU A 188 -1.74 -14.58 12.64
N ALA A 189 -1.86 -14.43 11.33
CA ALA A 189 -1.03 -13.57 10.49
C ALA A 189 -1.02 -12.11 10.96
N GLU A 190 0.09 -11.42 10.71
CA GLU A 190 0.12 -9.96 10.81
C GLU A 190 -0.73 -9.36 9.68
N VAL A 191 -1.57 -8.39 9.99
CA VAL A 191 -2.50 -7.77 9.03
C VAL A 191 -2.29 -6.27 8.98
N LEU A 192 -1.95 -5.76 7.79
CA LEU A 192 -2.01 -4.35 7.45
C LEU A 192 -3.23 -4.10 6.56
N MET A 193 -4.13 -3.25 7.02
CA MET A 193 -5.35 -2.91 6.33
C MET A 193 -5.31 -1.49 5.78
N LEU A 194 -5.63 -1.35 4.49
CA LEU A 194 -5.75 -0.07 3.80
C LEU A 194 -7.23 0.14 3.47
N ALA A 195 -7.81 1.17 4.07
CA ALA A 195 -9.24 1.45 4.00
C ALA A 195 -9.51 2.80 3.34
N SER A 196 -10.28 2.78 2.26
CA SER A 196 -10.70 3.97 1.53
C SER A 196 -11.87 4.68 2.20
N GLY A 197 -11.83 6.02 2.20
CA GLY A 197 -12.86 6.88 2.79
C GLY A 197 -14.00 7.26 1.84
N LYS A 198 -13.75 7.27 0.53
CA LYS A 198 -14.74 7.54 -0.53
C LYS A 198 -15.07 6.27 -1.34
N ASP A 199 -14.99 5.12 -0.70
CA ASP A 199 -15.39 3.85 -1.31
C ASP A 199 -16.92 3.81 -1.47
N ASN A 200 -17.37 3.94 -2.72
CA ASN A 200 -18.80 3.92 -3.07
C ASN A 200 -19.36 2.49 -3.18
N LEU A 201 -18.49 1.47 -3.17
CA LEU A 201 -18.89 0.07 -3.32
C LEU A 201 -19.10 -0.59 -1.96
N LEU A 202 -18.11 -0.44 -1.09
CA LEU A 202 -18.04 -1.07 0.21
C LEU A 202 -17.92 0.00 1.30
N PRO A 203 -18.50 -0.22 2.49
CA PRO A 203 -18.26 0.65 3.64
C PRO A 203 -16.88 0.37 4.25
N SER A 204 -15.81 0.60 3.49
CA SER A 204 -14.44 0.17 3.78
C SER A 204 -13.88 0.70 5.10
N GLY A 205 -14.23 1.93 5.49
CA GLY A 205 -13.88 2.47 6.81
C GLY A 205 -14.50 1.68 7.98
N ASN A 206 -15.81 1.43 7.92
CA ASN A 206 -16.53 0.65 8.94
C ASN A 206 -16.05 -0.81 8.96
N GLU A 207 -15.73 -1.35 7.79
CA GLU A 207 -15.23 -2.70 7.68
C GLU A 207 -13.84 -2.85 8.31
N ALA A 208 -12.98 -1.85 8.13
CA ALA A 208 -11.67 -1.84 8.76
C ALA A 208 -11.75 -1.77 10.28
N ASP A 209 -12.68 -0.99 10.82
CA ASP A 209 -12.95 -0.98 12.26
C ASP A 209 -13.44 -2.33 12.78
N ARG A 210 -14.30 -3.02 12.03
CA ARG A 210 -14.81 -4.33 12.41
C ARG A 210 -13.71 -5.40 12.38
N LEU A 211 -12.93 -5.45 11.31
CA LEU A 211 -11.85 -6.43 11.17
C LEU A 211 -10.73 -6.18 12.18
N ARG A 212 -10.38 -4.90 12.45
CA ARG A 212 -9.42 -4.56 13.50
C ARG A 212 -9.82 -5.08 14.88
N LYS A 213 -11.12 -5.12 15.20
CA LYS A 213 -11.64 -5.70 16.45
C LYS A 213 -11.68 -7.23 16.44
N SER A 214 -11.75 -7.84 15.26
CA SER A 214 -11.96 -9.29 15.09
C SER A 214 -10.64 -10.06 14.92
N LEU A 215 -9.63 -9.43 14.35
CA LEU A 215 -8.31 -9.98 14.06
C LEU A 215 -7.32 -9.62 15.18
N LYS A 216 -6.44 -10.55 15.56
CA LYS A 216 -5.48 -10.36 16.66
C LYS A 216 -4.43 -9.29 16.37
N ASN A 217 -3.85 -9.32 15.17
CA ASN A 217 -2.67 -8.52 14.80
C ASN A 217 -2.99 -7.58 13.63
N CYS A 218 -3.98 -6.69 13.78
CA CYS A 218 -4.45 -5.84 12.69
C CYS A 218 -4.13 -4.35 12.88
N ARG A 219 -3.33 -3.79 11.97
CA ARG A 219 -3.06 -2.35 11.84
C ARG A 219 -3.87 -1.77 10.69
N VAL A 220 -4.40 -0.56 10.87
CA VAL A 220 -5.25 0.10 9.85
C VAL A 220 -4.66 1.45 9.44
N ARG A 221 -4.70 1.73 8.14
CA ARG A 221 -4.43 3.02 7.51
C ARG A 221 -5.64 3.46 6.71
N TYR A 222 -6.11 4.67 6.97
CA TYR A 222 -7.28 5.24 6.30
C TYR A 222 -6.83 6.24 5.24
N PHE A 223 -7.40 6.12 4.05
CA PHE A 223 -7.18 6.99 2.90
C PHE A 223 -8.47 7.76 2.63
N LYS A 224 -8.61 8.90 3.31
CA LYS A 224 -9.87 9.65 3.42
C LYS A 224 -10.48 10.01 2.05
N ASP A 225 -9.64 10.36 1.09
CA ASP A 225 -10.08 10.91 -0.18
C ASP A 225 -10.09 9.91 -1.33
N ASN A 226 -9.76 8.64 -1.08
CA ASN A 226 -9.64 7.60 -2.11
C ASN A 226 -10.88 6.72 -2.20
N GLY A 227 -11.12 6.18 -3.40
CA GLY A 227 -12.22 5.29 -3.74
C GLY A 227 -11.86 3.80 -3.63
N HIS A 228 -12.69 2.94 -4.22
CA HIS A 228 -12.59 1.49 -4.07
C HIS A 228 -11.28 0.92 -4.64
N THR A 229 -10.85 1.40 -5.82
CA THR A 229 -9.63 0.96 -6.51
C THR A 229 -8.38 1.66 -5.97
N LEU A 230 -8.15 1.57 -4.66
CA LEU A 230 -7.11 2.33 -3.97
C LEU A 230 -5.70 2.14 -4.55
N LEU A 231 -5.36 0.92 -5.00
CA LEU A 231 -4.06 0.63 -5.60
C LEU A 231 -3.88 1.21 -7.02
N LEU A 232 -4.95 1.69 -7.65
CA LEU A 232 -4.94 2.26 -8.99
C LEU A 232 -5.13 3.79 -8.99
N GLU A 233 -5.39 4.38 -7.83
CA GLU A 233 -5.56 5.82 -7.68
C GLU A 233 -4.26 6.52 -7.30
N ASP A 234 -4.11 7.78 -7.72
CA ASP A 234 -3.00 8.62 -7.31
C ASP A 234 -2.99 8.87 -5.78
N GLY A 235 -1.80 9.11 -5.26
CA GLY A 235 -1.56 9.42 -3.85
C GLY A 235 -1.27 8.20 -2.96
N LEU A 236 -1.23 6.98 -3.51
CA LEU A 236 -0.78 5.79 -2.78
C LEU A 236 0.40 5.10 -3.46
N ASN A 237 1.49 4.94 -2.71
CA ASN A 237 2.56 4.01 -3.03
C ASN A 237 2.59 2.90 -1.99
N LEU A 238 2.25 1.66 -2.40
CA LEU A 238 2.11 0.55 -1.46
C LEU A 238 3.43 0.24 -0.73
N LEU A 239 4.56 0.33 -1.43
CA LEU A 239 5.86 0.08 -0.82
C LEU A 239 6.19 1.15 0.23
N SER A 240 5.90 2.42 -0.06
CA SER A 240 6.03 3.51 0.91
C SER A 240 5.14 3.29 2.14
N VAL A 241 3.91 2.79 1.96
CA VAL A 241 3.02 2.45 3.08
C VAL A 241 3.57 1.30 3.92
N ILE A 242 4.11 0.25 3.28
CA ILE A 242 4.75 -0.87 3.97
C ILE A 242 5.96 -0.39 4.79
N LYS A 243 6.81 0.47 4.22
CA LYS A 243 7.94 1.10 4.92
C LYS A 243 7.45 1.94 6.11
N ALA A 244 6.50 2.84 5.87
CA ALA A 244 5.96 3.75 6.87
C ALA A 244 5.11 3.05 7.95
N THR A 245 4.80 1.78 7.78
CA THR A 245 4.13 0.96 8.80
C THR A 245 5.07 -0.02 9.45
N THR A 246 6.35 -0.07 9.05
CA THR A 246 7.31 -1.09 9.49
C THR A 246 6.71 -2.49 9.39
N THR A 247 6.08 -2.78 8.25
CA THR A 247 5.45 -4.09 7.97
C THR A 247 6.38 -4.99 7.16
N TYR A 248 7.37 -4.39 6.49
CA TYR A 248 8.40 -5.16 5.79
C TYR A 248 9.36 -5.80 6.80
N ARG A 249 9.60 -7.10 6.62
CA ARG A 249 10.61 -7.88 7.31
C ARG A 249 11.09 -9.02 6.42
N ARG A 250 12.34 -9.42 6.60
CA ARG A 250 13.00 -10.47 5.80
C ARG A 250 12.96 -11.86 6.43
N SER A 251 12.68 -11.91 7.73
CA SER A 251 12.63 -13.14 8.53
C SER A 251 11.36 -13.19 9.37
N ASN A 252 11.17 -14.29 10.10
CA ASN A 252 10.10 -14.45 11.08
C ASN A 252 10.14 -13.44 12.24
N GLN A 253 11.25 -12.74 12.41
CA GLN A 253 11.41 -11.65 13.38
C GLN A 253 11.66 -10.33 12.67
N HIS A 254 11.11 -9.26 13.24
CA HIS A 254 11.41 -7.90 12.82
C HIS A 254 12.81 -7.51 13.31
N ASP A 255 13.66 -7.09 12.39
CA ASP A 255 14.96 -6.50 12.66
C ASP A 255 15.02 -5.13 11.99
N PHE A 256 14.92 -4.06 12.79
CA PHE A 256 14.90 -2.68 12.28
C PHE A 256 16.19 -2.28 11.54
N VAL A 257 17.28 -3.01 11.72
CA VAL A 257 18.55 -2.74 11.06
C VAL A 257 18.58 -3.38 9.68
N THR A 258 18.29 -4.68 9.60
CA THR A 258 18.38 -5.45 8.35
C THR A 258 17.15 -5.33 7.49
N ASP A 259 15.97 -5.09 8.08
CA ASP A 259 14.72 -4.89 7.36
C ASP A 259 14.57 -3.45 6.84
N TYR A 260 15.47 -2.55 7.23
CA TYR A 260 15.41 -1.18 6.77
C TYR A 260 15.50 -1.08 5.23
N LEU A 261 14.52 -0.39 4.64
CA LEU A 261 14.51 -0.05 3.23
C LEU A 261 14.80 1.46 3.06
N PRO A 262 15.83 1.84 2.29
CA PRO A 262 16.15 3.24 2.06
C PRO A 262 15.00 3.97 1.34
N PRO A 263 14.87 5.28 1.54
CA PRO A 263 13.94 6.08 0.75
C PRO A 263 14.34 6.06 -0.73
N THR A 264 13.35 6.02 -1.63
CA THR A 264 13.58 6.23 -3.05
C THR A 264 13.88 7.71 -3.32
N LYS A 265 14.41 8.02 -4.52
CA LYS A 265 14.58 9.41 -4.95
C LYS A 265 13.28 10.20 -4.97
N SER A 266 12.15 9.56 -5.32
CA SER A 266 10.83 10.22 -5.30
C SER A 266 10.37 10.51 -3.88
N GLU A 267 10.45 9.52 -2.98
CA GLU A 267 10.12 9.70 -1.55
C GLU A 267 10.98 10.82 -0.94
N PHE A 268 12.28 10.83 -1.27
CA PHE A 268 13.19 11.86 -0.81
C PHE A 268 12.78 13.27 -1.28
N ARG A 269 12.53 13.45 -2.59
CA ARG A 269 12.09 14.75 -3.14
C ARG A 269 10.75 15.18 -2.56
N GLN A 270 9.81 14.26 -2.42
CA GLN A 270 8.51 14.56 -1.81
C GLN A 270 8.68 15.11 -0.39
N VAL A 271 9.46 14.42 0.45
CA VAL A 271 9.64 14.84 1.85
C VAL A 271 10.42 16.16 1.95
N PHE A 272 11.55 16.30 1.26
CA PHE A 272 12.46 17.42 1.48
C PHE A 272 12.22 18.62 0.55
N ASP A 273 11.89 18.38 -0.73
CA ASP A 273 11.70 19.46 -1.71
C ASP A 273 10.26 19.99 -1.74
N ARG A 274 9.26 19.17 -1.38
CA ARG A 274 7.84 19.57 -1.38
C ARG A 274 7.32 19.79 0.05
N ASP A 275 7.22 18.72 0.85
CA ASP A 275 6.52 18.75 2.14
C ASP A 275 7.23 19.64 3.17
N ASN A 276 8.56 19.51 3.28
CA ASN A 276 9.36 20.28 4.23
C ASN A 276 9.94 21.58 3.64
N ARG A 277 9.52 21.99 2.43
CA ARG A 277 10.11 23.15 1.74
C ARG A 277 10.04 24.43 2.58
N LEU A 278 8.90 24.72 3.18
CA LEU A 278 8.73 25.92 4.02
C LEU A 278 9.60 25.87 5.27
N PHE A 279 9.74 24.69 5.88
CA PHE A 279 10.59 24.49 7.04
C PHE A 279 12.08 24.67 6.68
N SER A 280 12.50 24.08 5.55
CA SER A 280 13.86 24.23 5.02
C SER A 280 14.17 25.70 4.69
N LEU A 281 13.24 26.44 4.08
CA LEU A 281 13.38 27.88 3.83
C LEU A 281 13.49 28.68 5.12
N ALA A 282 12.64 28.40 6.12
CA ALA A 282 12.63 29.12 7.38
C ALA A 282 13.89 28.87 8.23
N THR A 283 14.41 27.64 8.22
CA THR A 283 15.61 27.27 8.99
C THR A 283 16.90 27.55 8.24
N SER A 284 16.87 27.55 6.90
CA SER A 284 18.01 27.76 5.98
C SER A 284 19.34 27.25 6.53
N PRO A 285 19.42 25.96 6.88
CA PRO A 285 20.54 25.43 7.63
C PRO A 285 21.80 25.41 6.75
N VAL A 286 22.92 25.87 7.31
CA VAL A 286 24.23 25.80 6.66
C VAL A 286 25.12 24.84 7.43
N LEU A 287 25.54 23.78 6.74
CA LEU A 287 26.43 22.77 7.31
C LEU A 287 27.88 23.09 6.99
N PHE A 288 28.74 22.79 7.97
CA PHE A 288 30.19 22.87 7.84
C PHE A 288 30.81 21.58 8.34
N SER A 289 31.93 21.18 7.76
CA SER A 289 32.73 20.04 8.20
C SER A 289 34.22 20.37 8.15
N THR A 290 35.02 19.63 8.91
CA THR A 290 36.46 19.86 9.05
C THR A 290 37.24 18.81 8.26
N LEU A 291 38.09 19.25 7.34
CA LEU A 291 39.00 18.39 6.59
C LEU A 291 40.12 17.84 7.48
N LYS A 292 40.82 16.79 7.02
CA LYS A 292 41.96 16.18 7.75
C LYS A 292 43.08 17.16 8.09
N ASN A 293 43.24 18.22 7.32
CA ASN A 293 44.24 19.28 7.56
C ASN A 293 43.74 20.38 8.52
N GLY A 294 42.58 20.20 9.17
CA GLY A 294 41.97 21.16 10.09
C GLY A 294 41.18 22.28 9.41
N LYS A 295 41.16 22.36 8.08
CA LYS A 295 40.39 23.40 7.37
C LYS A 295 38.90 23.13 7.45
N ILE A 296 38.13 24.14 7.87
CA ILE A 296 36.67 24.11 7.84
C ILE A 296 36.19 24.41 6.42
N VAL A 297 35.27 23.59 5.92
CA VAL A 297 34.65 23.73 4.60
C VAL A 297 33.13 23.67 4.73
N ARG A 298 32.41 24.34 3.81
CA ARG A 298 30.95 24.23 3.71
C ARG A 298 30.58 22.83 3.20
N GLY A 299 29.48 22.29 3.71
CA GLY A 299 28.99 20.95 3.41
C GLY A 299 29.70 19.86 4.20
N LEU A 300 29.58 18.61 3.76
CA LEU A 300 30.02 17.41 4.47
C LEU A 300 31.36 16.86 3.94
N GLY A 301 32.13 17.63 3.17
CA GLY A 301 33.39 17.19 2.55
C GLY A 301 34.46 16.68 3.53
N GLY A 302 34.46 17.15 4.77
CA GLY A 302 35.34 16.67 5.84
C GLY A 302 34.93 15.35 6.49
N ILE A 303 33.71 14.88 6.23
CA ILE A 303 33.21 13.63 6.79
C ILE A 303 33.68 12.44 5.93
N PRO A 304 34.22 11.35 6.52
CA PRO A 304 34.62 10.15 5.79
C PRO A 304 33.44 9.45 5.10
N ASP A 305 33.68 8.90 3.90
CA ASP A 305 32.67 8.11 3.15
C ASP A 305 32.62 6.63 3.56
N LYS A 306 33.62 6.16 4.32
CA LYS A 306 33.78 4.76 4.73
C LYS A 306 34.07 4.65 6.22
N GLY A 307 33.52 3.60 6.84
CA GLY A 307 33.71 3.27 8.26
C GLY A 307 32.53 3.71 9.14
N PRO A 308 32.44 3.18 10.37
CA PRO A 308 31.40 3.61 11.30
C PRO A 308 31.66 5.06 11.72
N VAL A 309 30.80 5.96 11.29
CA VAL A 309 30.80 7.36 11.74
C VAL A 309 29.75 7.50 12.83
N VAL A 310 30.21 7.67 14.08
CA VAL A 310 29.31 8.07 15.18
C VAL A 310 29.23 9.58 15.17
N LEU A 311 28.06 10.11 14.86
CA LEU A 311 27.78 11.55 14.97
C LEU A 311 27.33 11.83 16.41
N VAL A 312 28.21 12.47 17.19
CA VAL A 312 27.88 12.95 18.53
C VAL A 312 27.65 14.45 18.44
N GLY A 313 26.43 14.89 18.75
CA GLY A 313 26.02 16.29 18.63
C GLY A 313 25.30 16.79 19.87
N TYR A 314 25.45 18.08 20.16
CA TYR A 314 24.65 18.78 21.16
C TYR A 314 23.43 19.41 20.46
N HIS A 315 22.23 18.94 20.80
CA HIS A 315 20.97 19.30 20.14
C HIS A 315 20.38 20.62 20.69
N MET A 316 21.08 21.73 20.47
CA MET A 316 20.71 23.06 21.01
C MET A 316 19.33 23.55 20.55
N LEU A 317 18.82 23.05 19.42
CA LEU A 317 17.53 23.45 18.86
C LEU A 317 16.46 22.37 19.06
N LEU A 318 16.55 21.60 20.16
CA LEU A 318 15.58 20.56 20.51
C LEU A 318 15.37 19.52 19.39
N GLY A 319 16.39 19.27 18.57
CA GLY A 319 16.34 18.31 17.47
C GLY A 319 15.80 18.85 16.13
N LEU A 320 15.49 20.15 16.04
CA LEU A 320 15.07 20.77 14.77
C LEU A 320 16.13 20.65 13.66
N GLU A 321 17.40 20.55 14.04
CA GLU A 321 18.54 20.36 13.15
C GLU A 321 18.65 18.93 12.58
N LEU A 322 17.93 17.95 13.13
CA LEU A 322 18.04 16.54 12.70
C LEU A 322 17.54 16.31 11.28
N GLY A 323 16.42 16.94 10.90
CA GLY A 323 15.85 16.83 9.55
C GLY A 323 16.83 17.31 8.48
N PRO A 324 17.33 18.56 8.58
CA PRO A 324 18.34 19.08 7.67
C PRO A 324 19.66 18.30 7.65
N LEU A 325 20.11 17.82 8.82
CA LEU A 325 21.31 17.00 8.90
C LEU A 325 21.13 15.71 8.10
N TYR A 326 20.02 15.00 8.31
CA TYR A 326 19.68 13.78 7.58
C TYR A 326 19.57 14.04 6.07
N GLU A 327 18.92 15.15 5.69
CA GLU A 327 18.80 15.58 4.30
C GLU A 327 20.18 15.75 3.63
N ALA A 328 21.09 16.49 4.26
CA ALA A 328 22.40 16.77 3.69
C ALA A 328 23.27 15.52 3.53
N PHE A 329 23.24 14.60 4.51
CA PHE A 329 23.95 13.33 4.38
C PHE A 329 23.41 12.47 3.24
N LEU A 330 22.09 12.47 3.02
CA LEU A 330 21.52 11.80 1.87
C LEU A 330 21.89 12.49 0.55
N ARG A 331 21.80 13.83 0.46
CA ARG A 331 22.08 14.56 -0.79
C ARG A 331 23.55 14.57 -1.17
N GLU A 332 24.44 14.90 -0.24
CA GLU A 332 25.86 15.12 -0.53
C GLU A 332 26.68 13.83 -0.50
N LYS A 333 26.28 12.87 0.33
CA LYS A 333 27.08 11.66 0.61
C LYS A 333 26.37 10.36 0.23
N ASN A 334 25.06 10.39 -0.03
CA ASN A 334 24.24 9.17 -0.19
C ASN A 334 24.39 8.21 1.01
N ILE A 335 24.54 8.77 2.22
CA ILE A 335 24.67 8.04 3.48
C ILE A 335 23.39 8.23 4.30
N ILE A 336 22.87 7.13 4.83
CA ILE A 336 21.71 7.14 5.73
C ILE A 336 22.21 7.23 7.16
N ILE A 337 21.79 8.27 7.87
CA ILE A 337 22.03 8.39 9.31
C ILE A 337 20.91 7.67 10.07
N ARG A 338 21.27 6.98 11.15
CA ARG A 338 20.32 6.39 12.10
C ARG A 338 20.46 7.09 13.45
N GLY A 339 19.33 7.56 13.99
CA GLY A 339 19.31 8.35 15.21
C GLY A 339 19.04 7.48 16.42
N MET A 340 20.04 7.33 17.29
CA MET A 340 19.83 6.68 18.59
C MET A 340 19.20 7.67 19.58
N ALA A 341 17.93 7.44 19.92
CA ALA A 341 17.24 8.22 20.94
C ALA A 341 17.33 7.55 22.31
N HIS A 342 17.43 8.35 23.38
CA HIS A 342 17.39 7.83 24.75
C HIS A 342 16.04 7.12 25.01
N PRO A 343 16.01 5.93 25.66
CA PRO A 343 14.78 5.14 25.89
C PRO A 343 13.65 5.89 26.62
N PHE A 344 13.97 6.96 27.36
CA PHE A 344 12.96 7.81 27.99
C PHE A 344 12.04 8.51 26.97
N CYS A 345 12.55 8.87 25.79
CA CYS A 345 11.76 9.52 24.73
C CYS A 345 10.71 8.56 24.14
N SER A 346 10.95 7.24 24.15
CA SER A 346 10.03 6.26 23.55
C SER A 346 8.79 5.96 24.40
N HIS A 347 8.82 6.19 25.72
CA HIS A 347 7.67 5.97 26.60
C HIS A 347 6.55 7.02 26.44
N ARG A 348 6.89 8.28 26.13
CA ARG A 348 5.90 9.35 25.92
C ARG A 348 5.31 9.39 24.49
N LEU A 349 6.03 8.90 23.49
CA LEU A 349 5.58 8.93 22.08
C LEU A 349 4.55 7.85 21.72
N LYS A 350 4.39 6.79 22.55
CA LYS A 350 3.30 5.80 22.39
C LYS A 350 1.89 6.42 22.50
N LEU A 351 1.77 7.60 23.08
CA LEU A 351 0.48 8.29 23.23
C LEU A 351 0.13 9.23 22.06
N HIS A 352 1.06 9.60 21.17
CA HIS A 352 0.81 10.67 20.18
C HIS A 352 1.37 10.48 18.75
N VAL A 353 2.08 9.40 18.41
CA VAL A 353 2.65 9.28 17.04
C VAL A 353 1.69 8.58 16.06
N LYS A 354 0.87 9.38 15.37
CA LYS A 354 0.13 8.99 14.15
C LYS A 354 0.77 9.49 12.85
N ARG A 355 1.93 10.16 12.88
CA ARG A 355 2.63 10.67 11.69
C ARG A 355 4.15 10.51 11.84
N CYS A 356 4.78 9.85 10.86
CA CYS A 356 6.23 9.63 10.68
C CYS A 356 6.95 8.67 11.66
N PRO A 357 7.21 7.40 11.24
CA PRO A 357 8.09 6.48 11.96
C PRO A 357 9.59 6.61 11.59
N ALA A 358 9.97 7.54 10.71
CA ALA A 358 11.33 7.59 10.16
C ALA A 358 12.42 8.18 11.09
N LEU A 359 12.07 8.57 12.33
CA LEU A 359 13.00 9.24 13.26
C LEU A 359 13.31 8.44 14.53
N ILE A 360 12.83 7.20 14.65
CA ILE A 360 13.07 6.38 15.84
C ILE A 360 13.56 5.01 15.41
N SER A 361 14.88 4.91 15.26
CA SER A 361 15.63 3.66 15.36
C SER A 361 17.03 3.94 15.89
#